data_AF-A0A8S1L9H9-F1
#
_entry.id   AF-A0A8S1L9H9-F1
#
_cell.length_a   1.000
_cell.length_b   1.000
_cell.length_c   1.000
_cell.angle_alpha   90.00
_cell.angle_beta   90.00
_cell.angle_gamma   90.00
#
_symmetry.space_group_name_H-M   'P 1'
#
loop_
_entity.id
_entity.type
_entity.pdbx_description
1 polymer ?
#
loop_
_entity_poly.entity_id
_entity_poly.type
_entity_poly.pdbx_seq_one_letter_code
_entity_poly.pdbx_strand_id
1 'polypeptide(L)'
;MYKQLSKFSKTLSTQAPIYTYHFPNGSVYNNPAVTAKRIIKIVGDRLRKIDPERWESTPITFNTNWNDAAGYVDVATCIHIHDALEKEFGIEVKDRAFLVSSIETAFYIVNIHHDSH
;
A
#
# COMPACT_ATOMS: atom_id res chain seq x y z
N MET A 1 10.08 -34.79 -49.27
CA MET A 1 9.67 -35.89 -48.38
C MET A 1 10.06 -35.51 -46.95
N TYR A 2 9.05 -35.31 -46.08
CA TYR A 2 8.99 -35.27 -44.59
C TYR A 2 10.17 -34.71 -43.75
N LYS A 3 10.01 -33.57 -43.04
CA LYS A 3 9.56 -33.41 -41.62
C LYS A 3 10.46 -34.10 -40.57
N GLN A 4 11.05 -33.33 -39.64
CA GLN A 4 10.80 -33.48 -38.19
C GLN A 4 11.16 -32.21 -37.41
N LEU A 5 10.20 -31.77 -36.60
CA LEU A 5 10.25 -30.69 -35.63
C LEU A 5 10.78 -31.25 -34.30
N SER A 6 11.80 -30.61 -33.71
CA SER A 6 12.23 -30.91 -32.34
C SER A 6 11.38 -30.12 -31.34
N LYS A 7 10.83 -30.85 -30.36
CA LYS A 7 9.85 -30.41 -29.38
C LYS A 7 10.48 -29.70 -28.18
N PHE A 8 9.76 -28.71 -27.66
CA PHE A 8 9.86 -28.14 -26.33
C PHE A 8 9.91 -29.21 -25.22
N SER A 9 10.68 -28.94 -24.17
CA SER A 9 10.23 -29.21 -22.79
C SER A 9 10.75 -28.15 -21.83
N LYS A 10 9.83 -27.61 -21.04
CA LYS A 10 9.97 -26.53 -20.07
C LYS A 10 10.56 -27.08 -18.76
N THR A 11 11.50 -26.36 -18.16
CA THR A 11 11.74 -26.39 -16.71
C THR A 11 11.23 -25.08 -16.12
N LEU A 12 10.03 -25.13 -15.53
CA LEU A 12 9.48 -24.07 -14.67
C LEU A 12 10.22 -24.12 -13.33
N SER A 13 11.24 -23.28 -13.18
CA SER A 13 11.75 -22.88 -11.86
C SER A 13 11.12 -21.54 -11.52
N THR A 14 9.98 -21.56 -10.83
CA THR A 14 9.41 -20.36 -10.20
C THR A 14 10.26 -20.01 -9.00
N GLN A 15 11.39 -19.31 -9.23
CA GLN A 15 12.05 -18.56 -8.17
C GLN A 15 11.41 -17.18 -8.13
N ALA A 16 10.59 -16.93 -7.11
CA ALA A 16 10.22 -15.57 -6.79
C ALA A 16 11.51 -14.84 -6.35
N PRO A 17 11.89 -13.72 -6.98
CA PRO A 17 13.07 -12.98 -6.56
C PRO A 17 12.84 -12.45 -5.14
N ILE A 18 13.63 -12.95 -4.19
CA ILE A 18 13.73 -12.36 -2.85
C ILE A 18 14.51 -11.06 -3.02
N TYR A 19 13.79 -9.95 -3.19
CA TYR A 19 14.40 -8.63 -3.17
C TYR A 19 14.84 -8.30 -1.75
N THR A 20 16.12 -8.54 -1.47
CA THR A 20 16.77 -8.10 -0.24
C THR A 20 17.22 -6.65 -0.46
N TYR A 21 16.56 -5.70 0.19
CA TYR A 21 16.94 -4.29 0.13
C TYR A 21 17.74 -3.89 1.37
N HIS A 22 18.98 -3.46 1.16
CA HIS A 22 19.81 -2.84 2.17
C HIS A 22 19.68 -1.32 1.99
N PHE A 23 19.17 -0.61 3.00
CA PHE A 23 19.06 0.85 2.96
C PHE A 23 20.05 1.46 3.95
N PRO A 24 20.97 2.33 3.50
CA PRO A 24 21.79 3.10 4.42
C PRO A 24 20.93 4.21 5.03
N ASN A 25 21.18 4.50 6.30
CA ASN A 25 20.55 5.58 7.07
C ASN A 25 20.52 6.89 6.28
N GLY A 26 19.34 7.38 5.90
CA GLY A 26 19.18 8.65 5.20
C GLY A 26 17.76 8.89 4.71
N SER A 27 17.01 9.68 5.48
CA SER A 27 15.85 10.47 5.08
C SER A 27 14.93 9.91 3.95
N VAL A 28 13.75 9.40 4.33
CA VAL A 28 12.56 9.09 3.49
C VAL A 28 12.04 10.30 2.66
N TYR A 29 12.73 11.44 2.67
CA TYR A 29 12.20 12.78 2.35
C TYR A 29 12.29 13.17 0.86
N ASN A 30 13.10 12.51 0.03
CA ASN A 30 13.42 13.02 -1.31
C ASN A 30 12.68 12.36 -2.49
N ASN A 31 11.73 11.45 -2.25
CA ASN A 31 11.03 10.78 -3.36
C ASN A 31 9.54 10.51 -3.07
N PRO A 32 8.62 11.38 -3.52
CA PRO A 32 7.18 11.23 -3.27
C PRO A 32 6.62 9.91 -3.80
N ALA A 33 7.20 9.37 -4.89
CA ALA A 33 6.78 8.08 -5.42
C ALA A 33 7.14 6.91 -4.49
N VAL A 34 8.23 7.03 -3.71
CA VAL A 34 8.62 6.02 -2.72
C VAL A 34 7.69 6.08 -1.51
N THR A 35 7.39 7.28 -1.01
CA THR A 35 6.42 7.48 0.07
C THR A 35 5.04 6.96 -0.31
N ALA A 36 4.55 7.29 -1.51
CA ALA A 36 3.27 6.79 -2.01
C ALA A 36 3.25 5.25 -2.10
N LYS A 37 4.32 4.62 -2.62
CA LYS A 37 4.43 3.15 -2.64
C LYS A 37 4.41 2.54 -1.25
N ARG A 38 5.08 3.16 -0.27
CA ARG A 38 5.12 2.69 1.11
C ARG A 38 3.73 2.77 1.75
N ILE A 39 3.02 3.89 1.56
CA ILE A 39 1.63 4.07 2.03
C ILE A 39 0.73 3.01 1.39
N ILE A 40 0.75 2.86 0.06
CA ILE A 40 -0.05 1.85 -0.66
C ILE A 40 0.18 0.45 -0.10
N LYS A 41 1.44 0.09 0.17
CA LYS A 41 1.79 -1.21 0.73
C LYS A 41 1.16 -1.40 2.11
N ILE A 42 1.39 -0.47 3.04
CA ILE A 42 0.94 -0.61 4.43
C ILE A 42 -0.59 -0.57 4.54
N VAL A 43 -1.21 0.37 3.83
CA VAL A 43 -2.66 0.47 3.74
C VAL A 43 -3.22 -0.82 3.15
N GLY A 44 -2.65 -1.32 2.06
CA GLY A 44 -3.10 -2.59 1.46
C GLY A 44 -2.97 -3.79 2.39
N ASP A 45 -1.84 -3.92 3.09
CA ASP A 45 -1.62 -5.00 4.06
C ASP A 45 -2.60 -4.90 5.24
N ARG A 46 -2.91 -3.67 5.67
CA ARG A 46 -3.87 -3.40 6.76
C ARG A 46 -5.31 -3.71 6.33
N LEU A 47 -5.71 -3.27 5.15
CA LEU A 47 -7.04 -3.53 4.58
C LEU A 47 -7.31 -5.03 4.44
N ARG A 48 -6.37 -5.79 3.87
CA ARG A 48 -6.49 -7.26 3.75
C ARG A 48 -6.53 -7.97 5.11
N LYS A 49 -5.89 -7.41 6.13
CA LYS A 49 -5.93 -7.98 7.48
C LYS A 49 -7.29 -7.77 8.17
N ILE A 50 -7.95 -6.64 7.92
CA ILE A 50 -9.23 -6.29 8.54
C ILE A 50 -10.39 -6.97 7.82
N ASP A 51 -10.39 -6.90 6.49
CA ASP A 51 -11.45 -7.42 5.64
C ASP A 51 -10.83 -8.07 4.38
N PRO A 52 -10.37 -9.33 4.50
CA PRO A 52 -9.77 -10.04 3.38
C PRO A 52 -10.77 -10.28 2.25
N GLU A 53 -12.05 -10.52 2.55
CA GLU A 53 -13.08 -10.79 1.53
C GLU A 53 -13.20 -9.62 0.55
N ARG A 54 -13.08 -8.40 1.07
CA ARG A 54 -13.17 -7.18 0.26
C ARG A 54 -11.89 -6.82 -0.47
N TRP A 55 -10.72 -7.07 0.14
CA TRP A 55 -9.46 -6.46 -0.29
C TRP A 55 -8.41 -7.43 -0.87
N GLU A 56 -8.58 -8.74 -0.72
CA GLU A 56 -7.57 -9.72 -1.17
C GLU A 56 -7.37 -9.68 -2.70
N SER A 57 -8.46 -9.69 -3.47
CA SER A 57 -8.44 -9.61 -4.93
C SER A 57 -8.45 -8.18 -5.48
N THR A 58 -8.51 -7.17 -4.61
CA THR A 58 -8.69 -5.77 -5.03
C THR A 58 -7.33 -5.07 -5.16
N PRO A 59 -6.98 -4.54 -6.35
CA PRO A 59 -5.75 -3.80 -6.52
C PRO A 59 -5.83 -2.48 -5.74
N ILE A 60 -4.88 -2.28 -4.82
CA ILE A 60 -4.75 -1.05 -4.05
C ILE A 60 -3.90 -0.08 -4.86
N THR A 61 -4.47 1.08 -5.19
CA THR A 61 -3.88 2.12 -6.03
C THR A 61 -3.96 3.47 -5.31
N PHE A 62 -3.35 4.50 -5.88
CA PHE A 62 -3.39 5.85 -5.30
C PHE A 62 -4.82 6.41 -5.16
N ASN A 63 -5.73 6.00 -6.04
CA ASN A 63 -7.13 6.46 -6.04
C ASN A 63 -8.05 5.56 -5.20
N THR A 64 -7.48 4.65 -4.40
CA THR A 64 -8.26 3.73 -3.56
C THR A 64 -8.88 4.49 -2.38
N ASN A 65 -10.20 4.37 -2.27
CA ASN A 65 -11.02 4.88 -1.18
C ASN A 65 -11.64 3.71 -0.41
N TRP A 66 -11.79 3.84 0.90
CA TRP A 66 -12.45 2.83 1.73
C TRP A 66 -13.88 3.24 2.04
N ASN A 67 -14.78 2.94 1.09
CA ASN A 67 -16.21 3.20 1.20
C ASN A 67 -16.99 1.93 1.58
N ASP A 68 -18.03 2.01 2.39
CA ASP A 68 -18.93 0.90 2.66
C ASP A 68 -19.72 0.45 1.41
N ALA A 69 -20.54 -0.59 1.56
CA ALA A 69 -21.37 -1.12 0.48
C ALA A 69 -22.41 -0.11 -0.06
N ALA A 70 -22.72 0.93 0.70
CA ALA A 70 -23.63 2.00 0.31
C ALA A 70 -22.89 3.21 -0.31
N GLY A 71 -21.56 3.14 -0.41
CA GLY A 71 -20.72 4.19 -0.99
C GLY A 71 -20.33 5.31 -0.03
N TYR A 72 -20.65 5.20 1.27
CA TYR A 72 -20.23 6.14 2.31
C TYR A 72 -18.85 5.79 2.84
N VAL A 73 -18.15 6.77 3.43
CA VAL A 73 -16.83 6.50 4.02
C VAL A 73 -16.96 5.55 5.20
N ASP A 74 -16.21 4.44 5.16
CA ASP A 74 -16.18 3.47 6.24
C ASP A 74 -15.24 3.96 7.35
N VAL A 75 -15.84 4.58 8.38
CA VAL A 75 -15.13 5.16 9.52
C VAL A 75 -14.34 4.10 10.30
N ALA A 76 -14.83 2.85 10.39
CA ALA A 76 -14.12 1.80 11.10
C ALA A 76 -12.81 1.44 10.40
N THR A 77 -12.84 1.36 9.06
CA THR A 77 -11.62 1.19 8.27
C THR A 77 -10.67 2.38 8.43
N CYS A 78 -11.18 3.62 8.45
CA CYS A 78 -10.36 4.82 8.65
C CYS A 78 -9.51 4.71 9.92
N ILE A 79 -10.13 4.37 11.06
CA ILE A 79 -9.44 4.26 12.36
C ILE A 79 -8.28 3.27 12.28
N HIS A 80 -8.50 2.10 11.68
CA HIS A 80 -7.43 1.11 11.55
C HIS A 80 -6.29 1.54 10.62
N ILE A 81 -6.59 2.35 9.60
CA ILE A 81 -5.59 2.94 8.72
C ILE A 81 -4.78 4.01 9.46
N HIS A 82 -5.41 4.82 10.30
CA HIS A 82 -4.73 5.82 11.11
C HIS A 82 -3.66 5.14 11.98
N ASP A 83 -4.04 4.13 12.78
CA ASP A 83 -3.10 3.36 13.60
C ASP A 83 -1.90 2.81 12.79
N ALA A 84 -2.15 2.37 11.56
CA ALA A 84 -1.10 1.80 10.71
C ALA A 84 -0.14 2.87 10.19
N LEU A 85 -0.65 4.05 9.83
CA LEU A 85 0.16 5.18 9.40
C LEU A 85 0.98 5.75 10.55
N GLU A 86 0.38 5.93 11.73
CA GLU A 86 1.08 6.40 12.93
C GLU A 86 2.24 5.47 13.30
N LYS A 87 1.99 4.16 13.31
CA LYS A 87 3.01 3.16 13.65
C LYS A 87 4.16 3.12 12.64
N GLU A 88 3.88 3.28 11.35
CA GLU A 88 4.94 3.21 10.34
C GLU A 88 5.76 4.50 10.27
N PHE A 89 5.09 5.64 10.19
CA PHE A 89 5.73 6.93 9.92
C PHE A 89 6.09 7.69 11.19
N GLY A 90 5.64 7.22 12.36
CA GLY A 90 5.87 7.89 13.64
C GLY A 90 5.15 9.23 13.74
N ILE A 91 4.02 9.38 13.03
CA ILE A 91 3.19 10.58 13.03
C ILE A 91 2.03 10.43 14.02
N GLU A 92 1.40 11.54 14.40
CA GLU A 92 0.17 11.56 15.19
C GLU A 92 -0.96 12.11 14.31
N VAL A 93 -1.90 11.24 13.91
CA VAL A 93 -3.04 11.63 13.10
C VAL A 93 -4.12 12.14 14.04
N LYS A 94 -4.42 13.43 13.97
CA LYS A 94 -5.50 14.02 14.77
C LYS A 94 -6.85 13.68 14.17
N ASP A 95 -7.45 12.58 14.63
CA ASP A 95 -8.78 12.08 14.19
C ASP A 95 -9.89 13.14 14.23
N ARG A 96 -9.81 14.08 15.19
CA ARG A 96 -10.79 15.17 15.31
C ARG A 96 -10.67 16.23 14.21
N ALA A 97 -9.53 16.30 13.53
CA ALA A 97 -9.23 17.29 12.51
C ALA A 97 -9.31 16.71 11.10
N PHE A 98 -8.86 15.47 10.91
CA PHE A 98 -8.81 14.83 9.60
C PHE A 98 -9.22 13.36 9.67
N LEU A 99 -10.10 12.96 8.76
CA LEU A 99 -10.42 11.56 8.51
C LEU A 99 -9.67 11.11 7.26
N VAL A 100 -8.76 10.16 7.41
CA VAL A 100 -8.12 9.52 6.27
C VAL A 100 -9.18 8.61 5.64
N SER A 101 -9.68 8.98 4.46
CA SER A 101 -10.70 8.22 3.71
C SER A 101 -10.16 7.62 2.40
N SER A 102 -8.96 8.03 1.98
CA SER A 102 -8.29 7.58 0.77
C SER A 102 -6.77 7.56 0.91
N ILE A 103 -6.11 6.86 -0.02
CA ILE A 103 -4.64 6.87 -0.11
C ILE A 103 -4.10 8.27 -0.40
N GLU A 104 -4.81 9.08 -1.17
CA GLU A 104 -4.43 10.47 -1.43
C GLU A 104 -4.42 11.29 -0.14
N THR A 105 -5.44 11.15 0.70
CA THR A 105 -5.52 11.83 1.99
C THR A 105 -4.41 11.34 2.94
N ALA A 106 -4.12 10.04 2.94
CA ALA A 106 -3.01 9.49 3.71
C ALA A 106 -1.67 10.11 3.28
N PHE A 107 -1.44 10.21 1.97
CA PHE A 107 -0.24 10.82 1.40
C PHE A 107 -0.12 12.29 1.76
N TYR A 108 -1.22 13.04 1.70
CA TYR A 108 -1.25 14.45 2.09
C TYR A 108 -0.88 14.66 3.56
N ILE A 109 -1.48 13.88 4.46
CA ILE A 109 -1.23 13.98 5.91
C ILE A 109 0.22 13.61 6.24
N VAL A 110 0.71 12.49 5.70
CA VAL A 110 2.10 12.08 5.87
C VAL A 110 3.05 13.18 5.42
N ASN A 111 2.81 13.81 4.25
CA ASN A 111 3.65 14.91 3.78
C ASN A 111 3.57 16.16 4.67
N ILE A 112 2.39 16.61 5.10
CA ILE A 112 2.27 17.78 5.99
C ILE A 112 3.04 17.56 7.30
N HIS A 113 2.87 16.39 7.92
CA HIS A 113 3.55 16.08 9.17
C HIS A 113 5.07 16.03 9.01
N HIS A 114 5.58 15.62 7.84
CA HIS A 114 7.00 15.63 7.54
C HIS A 114 7.56 17.02 7.18
N ASP A 115 6.75 17.92 6.60
CA ASP A 115 7.16 19.30 6.26
C ASP A 115 7.15 20.27 7.46
N SER A 116 6.62 19.82 8.61
CA SER A 116 6.45 20.65 9.82
C SER A 116 7.67 20.66 10.77
N HIS A 117 8.82 20.10 10.35
CA HIS A 117 10.03 19.95 11.18
C HIS A 117 11.23 20.73 10.65
#